data_AF-A0A368G8J7-F1
#
_entry.id   AF-A0A368G8J7-F1
#
_cell.length_a   1.000
_cell.length_b   1.000
_cell.length_c   1.000
_cell.angle_alpha   90.00
_cell.angle_beta   90.00
_cell.angle_gamma   90.00
#
_symmetry.space_group_name_H-M   'P 1'
#
loop_
_entity.id
_entity.type
_entity.pdbx_description
1 polymer ?
#
loop_
_entity_poly.entity_id
_entity_poly.type
_entity_poly.pdbx_seq_one_letter_code
_entity_poly.pdbx_strand_id
1 'polypeptide(L)'
;MLDGVTENSNTKISKEQALMSILKEKNVLTADLRAMLQEFIDVFAVSDRELTQTDLVVHDIDTGDANPINQKIRPGPIGARKEFKGIIKDLLERGVVEKSQSEWIS
;
A
#
# COMPACT_ATOMS: atom_id res chain seq x y z
N MET A 1 41.02 -22.61 5.74
CA MET A 1 39.57 -22.82 5.56
C MET A 1 38.92 -21.48 5.70
N LEU A 2 38.50 -20.90 4.58
CA LEU A 2 38.02 -19.54 4.44
C LEU A 2 36.47 -19.51 4.48
N ASP A 3 35.98 -18.44 5.07
CA ASP A 3 34.70 -17.76 4.89
C ASP A 3 33.46 -18.34 5.57
N GLY A 4 33.32 -17.94 6.85
CA GLY A 4 32.03 -17.88 7.53
C GLY A 4 31.21 -16.68 7.05
N VAL A 5 29.93 -16.97 6.79
CA VAL A 5 28.75 -16.13 6.98
C VAL A 5 28.81 -14.73 6.32
N THR A 6 28.22 -14.64 5.12
CA THR A 6 27.73 -13.38 4.58
C THR A 6 26.64 -12.80 5.48
N GLU A 7 26.96 -11.72 6.17
CA GLU A 7 26.01 -10.86 6.87
C GLU A 7 24.98 -10.30 5.87
N ASN A 8 23.75 -10.81 5.93
CA ASN A 8 22.59 -10.11 5.39
C ASN A 8 22.20 -9.00 6.37
N SER A 9 22.96 -7.90 6.38
CA SER A 9 22.56 -6.64 7.01
C SER A 9 21.53 -5.94 6.12
N ASN A 10 20.34 -6.53 6.02
CA ASN A 10 19.18 -5.85 5.46
C ASN A 10 18.69 -4.83 6.50
N THR A 11 19.45 -3.76 6.70
CA THR A 11 19.10 -2.67 7.61
C THR A 11 17.82 -2.04 7.11
N LYS A 12 16.70 -2.40 7.74
CA LYS A 12 15.41 -1.72 7.60
C LYS A 12 15.65 -0.26 7.95
N ILE A 13 15.82 0.60 6.95
CA ILE A 13 15.93 2.05 7.13
C ILE A 13 14.67 2.50 7.88
N SER A 14 14.84 3.26 8.97
CA SER A 14 13.68 3.73 9.71
C SER A 14 12.86 4.71 8.86
N LYS A 15 11.53 4.72 9.06
CA LYS A 15 10.61 5.62 8.36
C LYS A 15 11.08 7.09 8.38
N GLU A 16 11.59 7.51 9.54
CA GLU A 16 12.22 8.80 9.77
C GLU A 16 13.40 9.05 8.83
N GLN A 17 14.33 8.10 8.74
CA GLN A 17 15.52 8.23 7.90
C GLN A 17 15.16 8.35 6.42
N ALA A 18 14.13 7.64 5.98
CA ALA A 18 13.63 7.69 4.61
C ALA A 18 12.92 9.03 4.29
N LEU A 19 12.07 9.54 5.19
CA LEU A 19 11.47 10.88 5.02
C LEU A 19 12.54 11.97 4.99
N MET A 20 13.51 11.88 5.90
CA MET A 20 14.58 12.86 6.02
C MET A 20 15.51 12.83 4.80
N SER A 21 15.75 11.67 4.16
CA SER A 21 16.53 11.62 2.92
C SER A 21 15.77 12.28 1.75
N ILE A 22 14.49 11.97 1.57
CA ILE A 22 13.63 12.55 0.52
C ILE A 22 13.58 14.08 0.62
N LEU A 23 13.45 14.62 1.83
CA LEU A 23 13.31 16.06 2.02
C LEU A 23 14.63 16.82 1.92
N LYS A 24 15.76 16.18 2.26
CA LYS A 24 17.10 16.73 2.01
C LYS A 24 17.38 16.84 0.52
N GLU A 25 17.02 15.82 -0.26
CA GLU A 25 17.16 15.85 -1.72
C GLU A 25 16.38 17.01 -2.35
N LYS A 26 15.19 17.31 -1.83
CA LYS A 26 14.35 18.42 -2.30
C LYS A 26 14.77 19.80 -1.78
N ASN A 27 15.80 19.89 -0.93
CA ASN A 27 16.29 21.13 -0.32
C ASN A 27 15.22 21.93 0.46
N VAL A 28 14.26 21.26 1.11
CA VAL A 28 13.15 21.90 1.87
C VAL A 28 13.29 21.70 3.38
N LEU A 29 14.35 21.03 3.85
CA LEU A 29 14.48 20.65 5.27
C LEU A 29 14.85 21.85 6.17
N THR A 30 13.85 22.50 6.76
CA THR A 30 14.01 23.48 7.85
C THR A 30 14.02 22.79 9.23
N ALA A 31 14.49 23.50 10.26
CA ALA A 31 14.48 22.99 11.64
C ALA A 31 13.06 22.71 12.15
N ASP A 32 12.11 23.61 11.85
CA ASP A 32 10.71 23.48 12.25
C ASP A 32 10.04 22.29 11.56
N LEU A 33 10.31 22.10 10.25
CA LEU A 33 9.81 20.94 9.51
C LEU A 33 10.37 19.64 10.08
N ARG A 34 11.65 19.62 10.45
CA ARG A 34 12.26 18.44 11.09
C ARG A 34 11.58 18.11 12.42
N ALA A 35 11.31 19.10 13.26
CA ALA A 35 10.64 18.89 14.54
C ALA A 35 9.23 18.32 14.34
N MET A 36 8.46 18.91 13.42
CA MET A 36 7.10 18.48 13.08
C MET A 36 7.06 17.04 12.54
N LEU A 37 8.00 16.67 11.69
CA LEU A 37 8.09 15.30 11.16
C LEU A 37 8.46 14.26 12.21
N GLN A 38 9.30 14.64 13.18
CA GLN A 38 9.64 13.75 14.30
C GLN A 38 8.45 13.58 15.25
N GLU A 39 7.65 14.63 15.45
CA GLU A 39 6.47 14.59 16.31
C GLU A 39 5.33 13.75 15.68
N PHE A 40 5.09 13.89 14.38
CA PHE A 40 3.98 13.24 13.67
C PHE A 40 4.44 12.16 12.69
N ILE A 41 5.51 11.44 13.03
CA ILE A 41 6.15 10.49 12.11
C ILE A 41 5.21 9.37 11.66
N ASP A 42 4.29 8.96 12.51
CA ASP A 42 3.29 7.94 12.26
C ASP A 42 2.25 8.36 11.21
N VAL A 43 1.94 9.67 11.12
CA VAL A 43 0.94 10.24 10.22
C VAL A 43 1.36 10.19 8.75
N PHE A 44 2.64 10.38 8.44
CA PHE A 44 3.12 10.44 7.04
C PHE A 44 3.31 9.04 6.47
N ALA A 45 2.92 8.76 5.22
CA ALA A 45 3.30 7.51 4.56
C ALA A 45 4.54 7.72 3.68
N VAL A 46 5.52 6.81 3.76
CA VAL A 46 6.71 6.83 2.89
C VAL A 46 6.53 5.91 1.68
N SER A 47 5.71 4.88 1.85
CA SER A 47 5.34 3.94 0.80
C SER A 47 3.83 3.68 0.85
N ASP A 48 3.25 3.35 -0.30
CA ASP A 48 1.83 2.99 -0.40
C ASP A 48 1.46 1.79 0.47
N ARG A 49 2.44 0.94 0.83
CA ARG A 49 2.24 -0.24 1.69
C ARG A 49 1.97 0.12 3.14
N GLU A 50 2.31 1.33 3.59
CA GLU A 50 1.98 1.82 4.93
C GLU A 50 0.51 2.23 5.06
N LEU A 51 -0.16 2.47 3.93
CA LEU A 51 -1.60 2.75 3.92
C LEU A 51 -2.36 1.44 4.20
N THR A 52 -3.04 1.43 5.35
CA THR A 52 -3.77 0.28 5.88
C THR A 52 -5.24 0.63 6.14
N GLN A 53 -6.01 -0.34 6.64
CA GLN A 53 -7.43 -0.20 6.95
C GLN A 53 -7.63 0.42 8.34
N THR A 54 -8.87 0.84 8.62
CA THR A 54 -9.28 1.31 9.95
C THR A 54 -10.38 0.42 10.49
N ASP A 55 -10.24 0.01 11.75
CA ASP A 55 -11.26 -0.78 12.46
C ASP A 55 -12.32 0.11 13.15
N LEU A 56 -12.22 1.43 12.99
CA LEU A 56 -13.07 2.40 13.70
C LEU A 56 -14.51 2.42 13.17
N VAL A 57 -14.69 2.21 11.87
CA VAL A 57 -15.99 2.32 11.19
C VAL A 57 -16.05 1.30 10.07
N VAL A 58 -17.17 0.57 10.00
CA VAL A 58 -17.56 -0.22 8.83
C VAL A 58 -18.65 0.54 8.08
N HIS A 59 -18.49 0.71 6.78
CA HIS A 59 -19.48 1.39 5.95
C HIS A 59 -20.52 0.39 5.43
N ASP A 60 -21.78 0.61 5.80
CA ASP A 60 -22.92 -0.11 5.22
C ASP A 60 -23.45 0.69 4.01
N ILE A 61 -23.61 0.01 2.88
CA ILE A 61 -24.03 0.62 1.62
C ILE A 61 -25.52 0.30 1.41
N ASP A 62 -26.39 1.29 1.63
CA ASP A 62 -27.81 1.17 1.32
C ASP A 62 -28.05 1.20 -0.19
N THR A 63 -28.38 0.04 -0.75
CA THR A 63 -28.68 -0.12 -2.19
C THR A 63 -30.14 0.18 -2.54
N GLY A 64 -31.01 0.44 -1.56
CA GLY A 64 -32.46 0.59 -1.77
C GLY A 64 -33.06 -0.60 -2.53
N ASP A 65 -33.88 -0.30 -3.55
CA ASP A 65 -34.56 -1.32 -4.37
C ASP A 65 -33.68 -1.90 -5.50
N ALA A 66 -32.38 -1.57 -5.56
CA ALA A 66 -31.50 -2.03 -6.62
C ALA A 66 -31.13 -3.51 -6.44
N ASN A 67 -31.49 -4.34 -7.41
CA ASN A 67 -31.10 -5.75 -7.45
C ASN A 67 -29.65 -5.91 -7.92
N PRO A 68 -28.95 -6.98 -7.49
CA PRO A 68 -27.61 -7.30 -7.98
C PRO A 68 -27.53 -7.40 -9.50
N ILE A 69 -26.45 -6.85 -10.06
CA ILE A 69 -26.17 -6.90 -11.49
C ILE A 69 -24.94 -7.78 -11.71
N ASN A 70 -25.06 -8.79 -12.56
CA ASN A 70 -23.95 -9.67 -12.95
C ASN A 70 -23.59 -9.45 -14.43
N GLN A 71 -22.63 -8.57 -14.69
CA GLN A 71 -22.17 -8.27 -16.04
C GLN A 71 -21.09 -9.24 -16.51
N LYS A 72 -21.11 -9.58 -17.80
CA LYS A 72 -20.07 -10.41 -18.42
C LYS A 72 -18.73 -9.66 -18.46
N ILE A 73 -17.73 -10.21 -17.79
CA ILE A 73 -16.36 -9.67 -17.76
C ILE A 73 -15.78 -9.57 -19.17
N ARG A 74 -15.22 -8.39 -19.50
CA ARG A 74 -14.48 -8.16 -20.73
C ARG A 74 -13.03 -8.63 -20.59
N PRO A 75 -12.45 -9.33 -21.59
CA PRO A 75 -11.05 -9.73 -21.53
C PRO A 75 -10.12 -8.50 -21.48
N GLY A 76 -9.25 -8.45 -20.47
CA GLY A 76 -8.23 -7.40 -20.37
C GLY A 76 -7.11 -7.55 -21.42
N PRO A 77 -6.35 -6.48 -21.72
CA PRO A 77 -5.23 -6.49 -22.66
C PRO A 77 -4.19 -7.56 -22.34
N ILE A 78 -3.77 -8.33 -23.35
CA ILE A 78 -2.83 -9.46 -23.15
C ILE A 78 -1.47 -8.99 -22.60
N GLY A 79 -0.94 -7.89 -23.13
CA GLY A 79 0.36 -7.34 -22.71
C GLY A 79 0.43 -6.94 -21.24
N ALA A 80 -0.70 -6.51 -20.67
CA ALA A 80 -0.77 -6.04 -19.28
C ALA A 80 -1.09 -7.17 -18.27
N ARG A 81 -1.38 -8.40 -18.73
CA ARG A 81 -1.79 -9.50 -17.83
C ARG A 81 -0.78 -9.82 -16.74
N LYS A 82 0.52 -9.72 -17.04
CA LYS A 82 1.59 -9.98 -16.06
C LYS A 82 1.59 -8.91 -14.96
N GLU A 83 1.44 -7.65 -15.35
CA GLU A 83 1.38 -6.52 -14.43
C GLU A 83 0.14 -6.58 -13.55
N PHE A 84 -1.05 -6.80 -14.13
CA PHE A 84 -2.28 -6.95 -13.35
C PHE A 84 -2.20 -8.08 -12.32
N LYS A 85 -1.59 -9.22 -12.68
CA LYS A 85 -1.36 -10.31 -11.72
C LYS A 85 -0.46 -9.88 -10.57
N GLY A 86 0.56 -9.06 -10.85
CA GLY A 86 1.44 -8.50 -9.82
C GLY A 86 0.69 -7.57 -8.86
N ILE A 87 -0.12 -6.66 -9.41
CA ILE A 87 -0.92 -5.71 -8.63
C ILE A 87 -1.93 -6.45 -7.74
N ILE A 88 -2.71 -7.38 -8.32
CA ILE A 88 -3.71 -8.14 -7.56
C ILE A 88 -3.04 -8.94 -6.44
N LYS A 89 -1.87 -9.53 -6.70
CA LYS A 89 -1.09 -10.25 -5.69
C LYS A 89 -0.65 -9.32 -4.55
N ASP A 90 -0.12 -8.13 -4.86
CA ASP A 90 0.27 -7.14 -3.84
C ASP A 90 -0.92 -6.69 -2.99
N LEU A 91 -2.08 -6.42 -3.61
CA LEU A 91 -3.29 -6.01 -2.90
C LEU A 91 -3.83 -7.12 -1.98
N LEU A 92 -3.77 -8.38 -2.42
CA LEU A 92 -4.13 -9.54 -1.60
C LEU A 92 -3.16 -9.72 -0.42
N GLU A 93 -1.85 -9.59 -0.65
CA GLU A 93 -0.84 -9.70 0.41
C GLU A 93 -0.98 -8.59 1.46
N ARG A 94 -1.44 -7.40 1.05
CA ARG A 94 -1.73 -6.26 1.94
C ARG A 94 -3.09 -6.35 2.63
N GLY A 95 -3.94 -7.31 2.26
CA GLY A 95 -5.30 -7.44 2.80
C GLY A 95 -6.28 -6.37 2.33
N VAL A 96 -5.94 -5.56 1.31
CA VAL A 96 -6.81 -4.49 0.79
C VAL A 96 -7.99 -5.06 0.02
N VAL A 97 -7.79 -6.21 -0.65
CA VAL A 97 -8.84 -6.96 -1.35
C VAL A 97 -8.84 -8.40 -0.88
N GLU A 98 -9.97 -9.07 -1.04
CA GLU A 98 -10.13 -10.48 -0.74
C GLU A 98 -10.89 -11.22 -1.85
N LYS A 99 -10.86 -12.55 -1.80
CA LYS A 99 -11.67 -13.37 -2.71
C LYS A 99 -13.08 -13.46 -2.16
N SER A 100 -14.07 -13.16 -3.00
CA SER A 100 -15.48 -13.27 -2.67
C SER A 100 -16.26 -13.99 -3.77
N GLN A 101 -17.44 -14.48 -3.40
CA GLN A 101 -18.47 -14.95 -4.34
C GLN A 101 -19.68 -14.03 -4.15
N SER A 102 -19.93 -13.16 -5.14
CA SER A 102 -20.96 -12.12 -5.07
C SER A 102 -21.85 -12.17 -6.31
N GLU A 103 -23.13 -11.84 -6.13
CA GLU A 103 -24.09 -11.64 -7.21
C GLU A 103 -23.84 -10.31 -7.96
N TRP A 104 -23.03 -9.42 -7.39
CA TRP A 104 -22.59 -8.17 -8.01
C TRP A 104 -21.30 -8.38 -8.82
N ILE A 105 -21.36 -8.14 -10.14
CA ILE A 105 -20.21 -8.12 -11.06
C ILE A 105 -20.39 -6.97 -12.06
N SER A 106 -19.39 -6.10 -12.17
CA SER A 106 -19.35 -4.94 -13.07
C SER A 106 -18.30 -5.09 -14.18
#